data_AF-A0A2S7K6T3-F1
#
_entry.id   AF-A0A2S7K6T3-F1
#
_cell.length_a   1.000
_cell.length_b   1.000
_cell.length_c   1.000
_cell.angle_alpha   90.00
_cell.angle_beta   90.00
_cell.angle_gamma   90.00
#
_symmetry.space_group_name_H-M   'P 1'
#
loop_
_entity.id
_entity.type
_entity.pdbx_description
1 polymer ?
#
loop_
_entity_poly.entity_id
_entity_poly.type
_entity_poly.pdbx_seq_one_letter_code
_entity_poly.pdbx_strand_id
1 'polypeptide(L)'
;MAQSGTLRSRGKPLFGEAVAPCPEKTPDLAAELNRRLREKYRNYERAALRLELRGDYDSAQVLRRAAGRARLLRNRPANDRGMG
;
A
#
# COMPACT_ATOMS: atom_id res chain seq x y z
N MET A 1 13.03 24.51 -4.56
CA MET A 1 12.44 24.39 -5.90
C MET A 1 13.06 23.16 -6.59
N ALA A 2 12.57 21.96 -6.30
CA ALA A 2 13.06 20.74 -6.95
C ALA A 2 12.21 20.44 -8.19
N GLN A 3 12.82 20.49 -9.38
CA GLN A 3 12.17 20.05 -10.61
C GLN A 3 11.96 18.54 -10.54
N SER A 4 10.70 18.10 -10.46
CA SER A 4 10.33 16.70 -10.64
C SER A 4 10.64 16.28 -12.07
N GLY A 5 11.88 15.86 -12.31
CA GLY A 5 12.34 15.36 -13.59
C GLY A 5 11.62 14.07 -13.92
N THR A 6 10.62 14.14 -14.81
CA THR A 6 10.04 12.95 -15.42
C THR A 6 11.18 12.19 -16.09
N LEU A 7 11.46 10.97 -15.65
CA LEU A 7 12.43 10.10 -16.30
C LEU A 7 11.98 9.91 -17.77
N ARG A 8 12.78 10.43 -18.69
CA ARG A 8 12.50 10.43 -20.13
C ARG A 8 13.54 9.58 -20.86
N SER A 9 13.07 8.71 -21.75
CA SER A 9 13.93 8.04 -22.73
C SER A 9 13.59 8.59 -24.12
N ARG A 10 14.59 9.15 -24.81
CA ARG A 10 14.42 9.78 -26.13
C ARG A 10 13.25 10.78 -26.21
N GLY A 11 13.08 11.59 -25.15
CA GLY A 11 12.04 12.62 -25.07
C GLY A 11 10.64 12.14 -24.63
N LYS A 12 10.40 10.83 -24.53
CA LYS A 12 9.13 10.27 -24.06
C LYS A 12 9.20 9.93 -22.57
N PRO A 13 8.20 10.30 -21.76
CA PRO A 13 8.16 9.93 -20.35
C PRO A 13 8.08 8.40 -20.23
N LEU A 14 8.92 7.81 -19.40
CA LEU A 14 8.99 6.35 -19.20
C LEU A 14 7.73 5.79 -18.52
N PHE A 15 7.01 6.64 -17.80
CA PHE A 15 5.74 6.34 -17.16
C PHE A 15 4.70 7.35 -17.63
N GLY A 16 3.45 6.91 -17.81
CA GLY A 16 2.35 7.81 -18.15
C GLY A 16 2.22 8.95 -17.15
N GLU A 17 1.75 10.11 -17.60
CA GLU A 17 1.48 11.26 -16.73
C GLU A 17 0.63 10.82 -15.53
N ALA A 18 1.01 11.26 -14.34
CA ALA A 18 0.26 10.99 -13.13
C ALA A 18 -1.15 11.58 -13.30
N VAL A 19 -2.13 10.70 -13.50
CA VAL A 19 -3.53 11.10 -13.64
C VAL A 19 -3.92 11.86 -12.37
N ALA A 20 -4.24 13.14 -12.54
CA ALA A 20 -4.74 13.98 -11.45
C ALA A 20 -5.97 13.28 -10.83
N PRO A 21 -6.00 13.05 -9.50
CA PRO A 21 -7.14 12.40 -8.88
C PRO A 21 -8.39 13.28 -9.05
N CYS A 22 -9.41 12.79 -9.74
CA CYS A 22 -10.72 13.44 -9.82
C CYS A 22 -11.30 13.62 -8.40
N PRO A 23 -11.58 14.87 -7.96
CA PRO A 23 -11.92 15.16 -6.56
C PRO A 23 -13.31 14.68 -6.11
N GLU A 24 -14.21 14.33 -7.03
CA GLU A 24 -15.66 14.21 -6.72
C GLU A 24 -16.13 12.85 -6.16
N LYS A 25 -15.27 11.82 -6.08
CA LYS A 25 -15.62 10.48 -5.52
C LYS A 25 -14.66 9.99 -4.43
N THR A 26 -14.00 10.91 -3.74
CA THR A 26 -12.79 10.64 -2.95
C THR A 26 -12.99 10.16 -1.50
N PRO A 27 -13.99 10.60 -0.70
CA PRO A 27 -14.06 10.20 0.71
C PRO A 27 -14.53 8.76 0.91
N ASP A 28 -15.51 8.31 0.12
CA ASP A 28 -16.12 6.98 0.27
C ASP A 28 -15.18 5.87 -0.23
N LEU A 29 -14.45 6.13 -1.32
CA LEU A 29 -13.44 5.21 -1.84
C LEU A 29 -12.25 5.06 -0.87
N ALA A 30 -11.80 6.15 -0.25
CA ALA A 30 -10.72 6.08 0.74
C ALA A 30 -11.15 5.29 2.00
N ALA A 31 -12.38 5.48 2.46
CA ALA A 31 -12.96 4.69 3.54
C ALA A 31 -13.05 3.20 3.18
N GLU A 32 -13.50 2.88 1.97
CA GLU A 32 -13.60 1.51 1.46
C GLU A 32 -12.23 0.83 1.36
N LEU A 33 -11.24 1.52 0.81
CA LEU A 33 -9.86 1.01 0.73
C LEU A 33 -9.27 0.77 2.12
N ASN A 34 -9.52 1.67 3.08
CA ASN A 34 -9.12 1.49 4.46
C ASN A 34 -9.80 0.29 5.13
N ARG A 35 -11.09 0.07 4.86
CA ARG A 35 -11.84 -1.11 5.33
C ARG A 35 -11.22 -2.40 4.77
N ARG A 36 -11.00 -2.46 3.46
CA ARG A 36 -10.40 -3.64 2.79
C ARG A 36 -8.98 -3.92 3.27
N LEU A 37 -8.15 -2.88 3.46
CA LEU A 37 -6.81 -3.05 4.02
C LEU A 37 -6.86 -3.59 5.45
N ARG A 38 -7.84 -3.14 6.25
CA ARG A 38 -8.04 -3.64 7.62
C ARG A 38 -8.38 -5.11 7.66
N GLU A 39 -9.27 -5.55 6.78
CA GLU A 39 -9.65 -6.96 6.66
C GLU A 39 -8.46 -7.80 6.17
N LYS A 40 -7.72 -7.32 5.17
CA LYS A 40 -6.54 -8.00 4.62
C LYS A 40 -5.48 -8.31 5.67
N TYR A 41 -5.04 -7.32 6.47
CA TYR A 41 -3.98 -7.60 7.45
C TYR A 41 -4.47 -8.53 8.57
N ARG A 42 -5.73 -8.40 9.01
CA ARG A 42 -6.34 -9.33 9.99
C ARG A 42 -6.41 -10.76 9.46
N ASN A 43 -6.70 -10.94 8.17
CA ASN A 43 -6.73 -12.25 7.55
C ASN A 43 -5.33 -12.86 7.50
N TYR A 44 -4.29 -12.08 7.19
CA TYR A 44 -2.91 -12.55 7.26
C TYR A 44 -2.50 -12.93 8.69
N GLU A 45 -2.87 -12.16 9.71
CA GLU A 45 -2.60 -12.50 11.12
C GLU A 45 -3.28 -13.82 11.53
N ARG A 46 -4.56 -14.01 11.16
CA ARG A 46 -5.28 -15.26 11.43
C ARG A 46 -4.67 -16.45 10.71
N ALA A 47 -4.29 -16.28 9.45
CA ALA A 47 -3.66 -17.34 8.67
C ALA A 47 -2.25 -17.67 9.21
N ALA A 48 -1.47 -16.67 9.65
CA ALA A 48 -0.20 -16.88 10.31
C ALA A 48 -0.35 -17.69 11.59
N LEU A 49 -1.34 -17.36 12.44
CA LEU A 49 -1.62 -18.10 13.66
C LEU A 49 -1.97 -19.57 13.39
N ARG A 50 -2.76 -19.85 12.35
CA ARG A 50 -3.08 -21.23 11.95
C ARG A 50 -1.85 -22.02 11.52
N LEU A 51 -0.91 -21.37 10.83
CA LEU A 51 0.34 -22.00 10.41
C LEU A 51 1.29 -22.23 11.60
N GLU A 52 1.38 -21.28 12.54
CA GLU A 52 2.14 -21.48 13.77
C GLU A 52 1.61 -22.67 14.60
N LEU A 53 0.29 -22.79 14.73
CA LEU A 53 -0.33 -23.93 15.40
C LEU A 53 -0.05 -25.27 14.69
N ARG A 54 0.21 -25.24 13.38
CA ARG A 54 0.57 -26.42 12.59
C ARG A 54 2.08 -26.73 12.61
N GLY A 55 2.89 -25.82 13.14
CA GLY A 55 4.36 -25.92 13.14
C GLY A 55 5.04 -25.32 11.91
N ASP A 56 4.30 -24.68 11.00
CA ASP A 56 4.82 -24.05 9.77
C ASP A 56 5.26 -22.60 10.02
N TYR A 57 6.32 -22.42 10.83
CA TYR A 57 6.77 -21.11 11.29
C TYR A 57 7.30 -20.19 10.17
N ASP A 58 7.97 -20.73 9.16
CA ASP A 58 8.51 -19.94 8.05
C ASP A 58 7.39 -19.29 7.24
N SER A 59 6.39 -20.07 6.89
CA SER A 59 5.19 -19.61 6.19
C SER A 59 4.40 -18.60 7.03
N ALA A 60 4.32 -18.82 8.35
CA ALA A 60 3.70 -17.86 9.26
C ALA A 60 4.46 -16.52 9.30
N GLN A 61 5.80 -16.53 9.31
CA GLN A 61 6.59 -15.30 9.28
C GLN A 61 6.36 -14.49 8.00
N VAL A 62 6.24 -15.15 6.85
CA VAL A 62 5.92 -14.48 5.58
C VAL A 62 4.59 -13.74 5.69
N LEU A 63 3.57 -14.38 6.26
CA LEU A 63 2.26 -13.76 6.47
C LEU A 63 2.30 -12.61 7.48
N ARG A 64 3.06 -12.73 8.57
CA ARG A 64 3.26 -11.62 9.52
C ARG A 64 3.93 -10.42 8.88
N ARG A 65 4.95 -10.64 8.04
CA ARG A 65 5.59 -9.57 7.26
C ARG A 65 4.60 -8.91 6.29
N ALA A 66 3.77 -9.70 5.61
CA ALA A 66 2.72 -9.20 4.74
C ALA A 66 1.67 -8.37 5.51
N ALA A 67 1.24 -8.83 6.69
CA ALA A 67 0.35 -8.08 7.58
C ALA A 67 0.95 -6.74 8.01
N GLY A 68 2.22 -6.73 8.40
CA GLY A 68 2.97 -5.52 8.75
C GLY A 68 2.99 -4.51 7.60
N ARG A 69 3.30 -4.95 6.37
CA ARG A 69 3.29 -4.09 5.18
C ARG A 69 1.90 -3.51 4.90
N ALA A 70 0.85 -4.32 4.98
CA ALA A 70 -0.53 -3.86 4.78
C ALA A 70 -0.96 -2.83 5.85
N ARG A 71 -0.53 -3.03 7.10
CA ARG A 71 -0.77 -2.07 8.19
C ARG A 71 -0.03 -0.75 7.97
N LEU A 72 1.20 -0.79 7.47
CA LEU A 72 1.97 0.40 7.11
C LEU A 72 1.31 1.17 5.96
N LEU A 73 0.82 0.49 4.93
CA LEU A 73 0.10 1.14 3.82
C LEU A 73 -1.16 1.87 4.29
N ARG A 74 -1.87 1.34 5.28
CA ARG A 74 -3.01 2.01 5.92
C ARG A 74 -2.59 3.22 6.74
N ASN A 75 -1.51 3.08 7.51
CA ASN A 75 -1.04 4.11 8.43
C ASN A 75 -0.15 5.16 7.76
N ARG A 76 0.25 4.95 6.49
CA ARG A 76 1.05 5.92 5.75
C ARG A 76 0.18 7.17 5.60
N PRO A 77 0.49 8.28 6.28
CA PRO A 77 -0.17 9.54 5.99
C PRO A 77 0.05 9.84 4.51
N ALA A 78 -0.88 10.55 3.88
CA ALA A 78 -0.73 11.06 2.51
C ALA A 78 0.41 12.10 2.37
N ASN A 79 1.43 12.06 3.23
CA ASN A 79 2.51 13.02 3.38
C ASN A 79 3.74 12.76 2.51
N ASP A 80 3.72 11.76 1.63
CA ASP A 80 4.71 11.69 0.53
C ASP A 80 4.23 12.39 -0.76
N ARG A 81 3.30 13.35 -0.63
CA ARG A 81 2.99 14.37 -1.65
C ARG A 81 3.39 15.78 -1.21
N GLY A 82 4.33 15.90 -0.28
CA GLY A 82 4.71 17.19 0.26
C GLY A 82 6.07 17.18 0.94
N MET A 83 7.13 16.90 0.19
CA MET A 83 8.49 17.39 0.50
C MET A 83 9.32 17.37 -0.79
N GLY A 84 9.66 18.56 -1.29
CA GLY A 84 10.55 18.79 -2.44
C GLY A 84 10.41 20.17 -3.07
#